data_AF-A0A0D7AHP2-F1
#
_entry.id   AF-A0A0D7AHP2-F1
#
_cell.length_a   1.000
_cell.length_b   1.000
_cell.length_c   1.000
_cell.angle_alpha   90.00
_cell.angle_beta   90.00
_cell.angle_gamma   90.00
#
_symmetry.space_group_name_H-M   'P 1'
#
loop_
_entity.id
_entity.type
_entity.pdbx_description
1 polymer ?
#
loop_
_entity_poly.entity_id
_entity_poly.type
_entity_poly.pdbx_seq_one_letter_code
_entity_poly.pdbx_strand_id
1 'polypeptide(L)'
;MGLPLSWWTELRASLQSREPSQNSSKRRRFQHHSQSQPRERGHFISLRGTRSSAPSPEPLATSWRGTSPSRLSPESTDNAPRLSPTTSQRPSSESDVSQLLRTDNEPPASPTFSVFGQPESPQQPHDELYTGNESNTTSDDDMDDHPSTKLFRGDEAFEWSLDSTGPAQEWWDTLDSAQKTSWSALRKAFEERFPPKKSVVPTAKEILQQLLENKMTEEDLLASLAPGKEPLHLVWVQKQRNVQRRKAETEIPVAFCYPEIRKTLPKAVRKFLKPEYTTWEDLWTAVEAIGRDELGDEIQDRLDERSAAASAAIMAAKSSQSSSQTPTATPTATPAAAAPGTIMSESRIEEIIARRMEAMNISTSTPARPPAPYGYYGPPQPQPMHMNPPAPRPYMPRPPRYPPLNPADLVTLRHHVDNTIYYSDSVDGKRDYEVSKEAWHRANGANTMPKFDSPYPLSPGSAQLLSYECFQCGIIHRRNRQYPEPCPKPPIPAQEAEWRRYVQTYLAPPRGPRTTPAPVNYLGYYQPSYYDNQGNW
;
A
#
# COMPACT_ATOMS: atom_id res chain seq x y z
N MET A 1 -9.44 -16.97 0.68
CA MET A 1 -10.86 -17.37 0.44
C MET A 1 -10.88 -18.17 -0.85
N GLY A 2 -11.05 -19.48 -0.77
CA GLY A 2 -11.14 -20.34 -1.97
C GLY A 2 -12.57 -20.33 -2.51
N LEU A 3 -12.74 -20.00 -3.79
CA LEU A 3 -14.04 -20.17 -4.46
C LEU A 3 -14.39 -21.66 -4.57
N PRO A 4 -15.66 -22.07 -4.39
CA PRO A 4 -16.07 -23.47 -4.39
C PRO A 4 -15.84 -24.13 -5.76
N LEU A 5 -15.41 -25.40 -5.77
CA LEU A 5 -15.14 -26.18 -6.99
C LEU A 5 -16.36 -26.31 -7.92
N SER A 6 -17.58 -26.27 -7.37
CA SER A 6 -18.83 -26.31 -8.14
C SER A 6 -18.96 -25.14 -9.12
N TRP A 7 -18.28 -24.03 -8.83
CA TRP A 7 -18.31 -22.82 -9.64
C TRP A 7 -17.49 -22.98 -10.93
N TRP A 8 -16.37 -23.71 -10.87
CA TRP A 8 -15.54 -24.02 -12.04
C TRP A 8 -16.22 -24.99 -13.00
N THR A 9 -17.02 -25.91 -12.46
CA THR A 9 -17.79 -26.86 -13.28
C THR A 9 -18.91 -26.16 -14.05
N GLU A 10 -19.55 -25.15 -13.45
CA GLU A 10 -20.63 -24.40 -14.09
C GLU A 10 -20.11 -23.42 -15.15
N LEU A 11 -18.98 -22.73 -14.87
CA LEU A 11 -18.28 -21.93 -15.88
C LEU A 11 -17.84 -22.79 -17.07
N ARG A 12 -17.26 -23.98 -16.81
CA ARG A 12 -16.83 -24.90 -17.87
C ARG A 12 -18.01 -25.43 -18.69
N ALA A 13 -19.14 -25.75 -18.04
CA ALA A 13 -20.36 -26.21 -18.72
C ALA A 13 -21.02 -25.11 -19.57
N SER A 14 -21.04 -23.87 -19.08
CA SER A 14 -21.55 -22.70 -19.83
C SER A 14 -20.66 -22.37 -21.03
N LEU A 15 -19.36 -22.59 -20.93
CA LEU A 15 -18.40 -22.39 -22.02
C LEU A 15 -18.44 -23.51 -23.08
N GLN A 16 -18.79 -24.73 -22.70
CA GLN A 16 -18.88 -25.88 -23.62
C GLN A 16 -20.17 -25.90 -24.46
N SER A 17 -21.22 -25.17 -24.08
CA SER A 17 -22.51 -25.17 -24.79
C SER A 17 -22.61 -24.15 -25.95
N ARG A 18 -21.57 -23.35 -26.18
CA ARG A 18 -21.49 -22.41 -27.31
C ARG A 18 -20.60 -22.97 -28.43
N GLU A 19 -21.16 -23.89 -29.23
CA GLU A 19 -20.59 -24.15 -30.56
C GLU A 19 -20.92 -23.00 -31.52
N PRO A 20 -19.99 -22.61 -32.41
CA PRO A 20 -20.23 -21.56 -33.38
C PRO A 20 -21.15 -22.08 -34.50
N SER A 21 -22.40 -21.62 -34.51
CA SER A 21 -23.28 -21.75 -35.67
C SER A 21 -22.62 -21.06 -36.87
N GLN A 22 -22.13 -21.85 -37.83
CA GLN A 22 -21.77 -21.36 -39.14
C GLN A 22 -23.04 -20.90 -39.85
N ASN A 23 -23.19 -19.59 -40.08
CA ASN A 23 -24.13 -19.14 -41.10
C ASN A 23 -23.70 -17.86 -41.83
N SER A 24 -23.31 -18.10 -43.08
CA SER A 24 -23.57 -17.33 -44.30
C SER A 24 -23.37 -15.80 -44.31
N SER A 25 -22.26 -15.42 -44.94
CA SER A 25 -22.01 -14.15 -45.61
C SER A 25 -23.15 -13.75 -46.56
N LYS A 26 -23.85 -12.65 -46.25
CA LYS A 26 -24.56 -11.85 -47.26
C LYS A 26 -24.12 -10.39 -47.18
N ARG A 27 -23.24 -10.02 -48.12
CA ARG A 27 -22.97 -8.63 -48.51
C ARG A 27 -24.29 -7.93 -48.84
N ARG A 28 -24.62 -6.86 -48.10
CA ARG A 28 -25.54 -5.82 -48.58
C ARG A 28 -24.80 -4.48 -48.63
N ARG A 29 -24.78 -3.97 -49.85
CA ARG A 29 -24.26 -2.68 -50.32
C ARG A 29 -25.26 -1.61 -49.86
N PHE A 30 -24.83 -0.64 -49.04
CA PHE A 30 -25.64 0.53 -48.73
C PHE A 30 -25.26 1.69 -49.65
N GLN A 31 -26.25 2.21 -50.36
CA GLN A 31 -26.20 3.44 -51.14
C GLN A 31 -26.31 4.66 -50.21
N HIS A 32 -25.52 5.68 -50.51
CA HIS A 32 -25.65 7.03 -49.97
C HIS A 32 -26.99 7.65 -50.40
N HIS A 33 -27.70 8.27 -49.45
CA HIS A 33 -28.65 9.34 -49.74
C HIS A 33 -28.41 10.49 -48.76
N SER A 34 -27.94 11.60 -49.31
CA SER A 34 -27.84 12.92 -48.69
C SER A 34 -29.21 13.59 -48.74
N GLN A 35 -29.74 14.02 -47.59
CA GLN A 35 -30.77 15.07 -47.55
C GLN A 35 -30.38 16.12 -46.51
N SER A 36 -30.10 17.30 -47.05
CA SER A 36 -29.96 18.60 -46.41
C SER A 36 -31.32 19.15 -45.99
N GLN A 37 -31.43 19.69 -44.78
CA GLN A 37 -32.53 20.58 -44.34
C GLN A 37 -31.94 21.79 -43.59
N PRO A 38 -32.59 22.97 -43.63
CA PRO A 38 -31.96 24.25 -43.37
C PRO A 38 -32.13 24.79 -41.94
N ARG A 39 -31.27 25.78 -41.64
CA ARG A 39 -31.21 26.62 -40.43
C ARG A 39 -32.49 27.44 -40.23
N GLU A 40 -33.01 27.45 -39.00
CA GLU A 40 -33.80 28.57 -38.47
C GLU A 40 -33.07 29.26 -37.32
N ARG A 41 -33.01 30.60 -37.44
CA ARG A 41 -32.49 31.55 -36.46
C ARG A 41 -33.60 31.89 -35.47
N GLY A 42 -33.33 31.78 -34.18
CA GLY A 42 -34.16 32.33 -33.11
C GLY A 42 -33.33 33.25 -32.23
N HIS A 43 -33.56 34.56 -32.37
CA HIS A 43 -33.12 35.60 -31.45
C HIS A 43 -33.78 35.42 -30.08
N PHE A 44 -33.03 35.60 -28.99
CA PHE A 44 -33.63 35.96 -27.70
C PHE A 44 -32.88 37.11 -27.03
N ILE A 45 -33.71 38.03 -26.53
CA ILE A 45 -33.42 39.38 -26.07
C ILE A 45 -33.02 39.35 -24.60
N SER A 46 -32.03 40.18 -24.27
CA SER A 46 -31.61 40.50 -22.91
C SER A 46 -32.53 41.58 -22.32
N LEU A 47 -33.03 41.38 -21.09
CA LEU A 47 -33.56 42.47 -20.27
C LEU A 47 -33.12 42.33 -18.80
N ARG A 48 -32.57 43.43 -18.29
CA ARG A 48 -32.33 43.76 -16.89
C ARG A 48 -33.62 44.26 -16.22
N GLY A 49 -33.70 44.14 -14.89
CA GLY A 49 -34.59 44.93 -14.02
C GLY A 49 -34.77 44.28 -12.63
N THR A 50 -34.00 44.67 -11.61
CA THR A 50 -34.32 45.64 -10.52
C THR A 50 -35.12 45.11 -9.31
N ARG A 51 -34.46 45.16 -8.14
CA ARG A 51 -34.91 45.44 -6.74
C ARG A 51 -36.40 45.33 -6.38
N SER A 52 -36.74 44.66 -5.27
CA SER A 52 -37.00 45.31 -3.95
C SER A 52 -37.53 44.34 -2.87
N SER A 53 -37.46 44.81 -1.63
CA SER A 53 -37.51 44.18 -0.30
C SER A 53 -38.88 43.71 0.25
N ALA A 54 -38.82 42.65 1.09
CA ALA A 54 -39.53 42.35 2.38
C ALA A 54 -41.10 42.27 2.44
N PRO A 55 -41.76 41.75 3.51
CA PRO A 55 -41.31 41.04 4.72
C PRO A 55 -42.08 39.72 5.07
N SER A 56 -41.62 39.06 6.15
CA SER A 56 -42.20 37.94 6.94
C SER A 56 -43.65 38.19 7.41
N PRO A 57 -44.48 37.16 7.73
CA PRO A 57 -44.43 36.51 9.07
C PRO A 57 -44.82 35.01 9.15
N GLU A 58 -44.29 34.35 10.19
CA GLU A 58 -44.77 33.11 10.86
C GLU A 58 -45.75 33.46 12.02
N PRO A 59 -46.28 32.52 12.84
CA PRO A 59 -46.66 31.11 12.65
C PRO A 59 -48.06 30.79 13.23
N LEU A 60 -48.68 29.63 12.90
CA LEU A 60 -49.73 29.04 13.74
C LEU A 60 -49.67 27.51 13.78
N ALA A 61 -49.68 27.01 15.02
CA ALA A 61 -49.77 25.61 15.42
C ALA A 61 -51.19 25.05 15.20
N THR A 62 -51.31 23.73 14.98
CA THR A 62 -52.54 23.00 15.32
C THR A 62 -52.22 21.57 15.75
N SER A 63 -52.59 21.28 17.00
CA SER A 63 -52.57 19.97 17.63
C SER A 63 -53.70 19.08 17.10
N TRP A 64 -53.47 17.78 17.01
CA TRP A 64 -54.56 16.79 17.07
C TRP A 64 -54.26 15.72 18.12
N ARG A 65 -55.26 15.49 18.96
CA ARG A 65 -55.28 14.63 20.15
C ARG A 65 -56.45 13.65 19.98
N GLY A 66 -56.27 12.41 20.45
CA GLY A 66 -57.33 11.42 20.68
C GLY A 66 -57.60 10.47 19.51
N THR A 67 -57.94 9.18 19.66
CA THR A 67 -58.45 8.46 20.84
C THR A 67 -58.35 6.94 20.59
N SER A 68 -58.04 6.15 21.62
CA SER A 68 -58.27 4.69 21.64
C SER A 68 -59.77 4.35 21.60
N PRO A 69 -60.16 3.11 21.27
CA PRO A 69 -60.72 2.28 22.33
C PRO A 69 -60.40 0.77 22.26
N SER A 70 -60.69 0.14 23.39
CA SER A 70 -60.47 -1.25 23.79
C SER A 70 -61.38 -2.29 23.11
N ARG A 71 -60.80 -3.49 22.91
CA ARG A 71 -61.25 -4.84 23.35
C ARG A 71 -62.73 -5.22 23.18
N LEU A 72 -62.99 -6.32 22.45
CA LEU A 72 -63.90 -7.42 22.82
C LEU A 72 -63.70 -8.62 21.83
N SER A 73 -63.58 -9.83 22.37
CA SER A 73 -63.78 -11.13 21.67
C SER A 73 -65.28 -11.46 21.63
N PRO A 74 -65.79 -12.44 20.83
CA PRO A 74 -65.63 -13.89 21.09
C PRO A 74 -65.66 -14.86 19.87
N GLU A 75 -65.46 -16.14 20.20
CA GLU A 75 -65.98 -17.40 19.59
C GLU A 75 -65.50 -17.99 18.25
N SER A 76 -64.69 -19.05 18.39
CA SER A 76 -64.91 -20.47 18.01
C SER A 76 -65.58 -20.84 16.68
N THR A 77 -64.88 -21.60 15.82
CA THR A 77 -65.30 -22.95 15.37
C THR A 77 -64.19 -23.69 14.58
N ASP A 78 -64.32 -25.01 14.60
CA ASP A 78 -63.42 -26.10 14.23
C ASP A 78 -62.94 -26.19 12.76
N ASN A 79 -61.72 -26.71 12.54
CA ASN A 79 -61.50 -28.04 11.95
C ASN A 79 -60.01 -28.35 11.65
N ALA A 80 -59.65 -29.62 11.91
CA ALA A 80 -58.35 -30.29 11.69
C ALA A 80 -58.13 -30.63 10.18
N PRO A 81 -57.04 -31.30 9.70
CA PRO A 81 -56.16 -32.24 10.42
C PRO A 81 -54.63 -32.17 10.19
N ARG A 82 -53.95 -32.83 11.14
CA ARG A 82 -52.52 -33.19 11.24
C ARG A 82 -52.05 -34.11 10.09
N LEU A 83 -50.80 -33.90 9.66
CA LEU A 83 -49.96 -34.93 9.04
C LEU A 83 -48.63 -35.06 9.80
N SER A 84 -48.20 -36.30 9.96
CA SER A 84 -47.06 -36.83 10.72
C SER A 84 -45.68 -36.52 10.11
N PRO A 85 -44.58 -36.58 10.89
CA PRO A 85 -43.22 -36.61 10.33
C PRO A 85 -42.70 -38.05 10.19
N THR A 86 -42.21 -38.39 9.01
CA THR A 86 -41.49 -39.65 8.72
C THR A 86 -40.00 -39.47 8.95
N THR A 87 -39.49 -40.20 9.95
CA THR A 87 -38.06 -40.48 10.18
C THR A 87 -37.54 -41.38 9.05
N SER A 88 -36.48 -40.96 8.36
CA SER A 88 -35.74 -41.79 7.41
C SER A 88 -34.28 -41.89 7.81
N GLN A 89 -33.88 -43.12 8.15
CA GLN A 89 -32.52 -43.54 8.46
C GLN A 89 -31.68 -43.61 7.19
N ARG A 90 -30.42 -43.17 7.25
CA ARG A 90 -29.41 -43.36 6.21
C ARG A 90 -28.24 -44.15 6.79
N PRO A 91 -27.79 -45.25 6.17
CA PRO A 91 -26.70 -46.06 6.67
C PRO A 91 -25.33 -45.54 6.21
N SER A 92 -24.36 -45.70 7.11
CA SER A 92 -22.94 -45.49 6.93
C SER A 92 -22.32 -46.55 6.02
N SER A 93 -21.46 -46.13 5.11
CA SER A 93 -20.42 -47.00 4.54
C SER A 93 -19.16 -46.16 4.36
N GLU A 94 -18.16 -46.47 5.19
CA GLU A 94 -16.77 -46.05 5.05
C GLU A 94 -16.09 -46.95 4.01
N SER A 95 -15.35 -46.34 3.08
CA SER A 95 -14.36 -47.04 2.24
C SER A 95 -13.25 -46.07 1.86
N ASP A 96 -12.20 -46.11 2.68
CA ASP A 96 -10.81 -46.29 2.30
C ASP A 96 -10.43 -46.00 0.82
N VAL A 97 -9.85 -44.82 0.57
CA VAL A 97 -8.94 -44.57 -0.56
C VAL A 97 -7.90 -43.53 -0.13
N SER A 98 -6.84 -44.01 0.54
CA SER A 98 -5.58 -43.29 0.67
C SER A 98 -4.49 -44.11 0.00
N GLN A 99 -4.13 -43.78 -1.24
CA GLN A 99 -2.78 -43.96 -1.79
C GLN A 99 -2.67 -43.48 -3.25
N LEU A 100 -1.52 -42.85 -3.54
CA LEU A 100 -0.88 -42.55 -4.82
C LEU A 100 -0.78 -41.06 -5.20
N LEU A 101 0.47 -40.71 -5.57
CA LEU A 101 0.99 -39.45 -6.13
C LEU A 101 1.58 -38.45 -5.12
N ARG A 102 2.69 -38.85 -4.50
CA ARG A 102 3.83 -37.96 -4.26
C ARG A 102 4.76 -38.06 -5.48
N THR A 103 4.93 -36.96 -6.20
CA THR A 103 6.06 -36.76 -7.09
C THR A 103 6.73 -35.45 -6.69
N ASP A 104 7.94 -35.57 -6.15
CA ASP A 104 8.85 -34.47 -5.92
C ASP A 104 9.29 -33.87 -7.26
N ASN A 105 9.11 -32.57 -7.43
CA ASN A 105 9.83 -31.76 -8.42
C ASN A 105 9.80 -30.31 -7.92
N GLU A 106 10.87 -29.91 -7.24
CA GLU A 106 11.13 -28.55 -6.80
C GLU A 106 11.89 -27.80 -7.91
N PRO A 107 11.34 -26.73 -8.52
CA PRO A 107 12.07 -25.92 -9.49
C PRO A 107 12.95 -24.86 -8.78
N PRO A 108 14.14 -24.52 -9.33
CA PRO A 108 15.03 -23.53 -8.73
C PRO A 108 14.46 -22.10 -8.82
N ALA A 109 14.73 -21.31 -7.78
CA ALA A 109 14.29 -19.93 -7.62
C ALA A 109 14.72 -19.01 -8.79
N SER A 110 13.75 -18.25 -9.33
CA SER A 110 13.97 -17.22 -10.35
C SER A 110 14.24 -15.83 -9.73
N PRO A 111 15.10 -14.99 -10.35
CA PRO A 111 15.34 -13.62 -9.92
C PRO A 111 14.19 -12.68 -10.31
N THR A 112 13.82 -11.80 -9.37
CA THR A 112 12.80 -10.74 -9.53
C THR A 112 13.34 -9.60 -10.39
N PHE A 113 12.65 -9.27 -11.48
CA PHE A 113 12.96 -8.11 -12.34
C PHE A 113 11.94 -7.00 -12.06
N SER A 114 12.39 -5.83 -11.61
CA SER A 114 11.54 -4.65 -11.40
C SER A 114 11.44 -3.87 -12.69
N VAL A 115 10.26 -3.82 -13.29
CA VAL A 115 9.94 -2.91 -14.40
C VAL A 115 9.49 -1.59 -13.80
N PHE A 116 10.33 -0.56 -13.89
CA PHE A 116 9.94 0.84 -13.65
C PHE A 116 9.91 1.57 -14.99
N GLY A 117 8.72 2.02 -15.38
CA GLY A 117 8.49 3.01 -16.42
C GLY A 117 7.23 3.78 -16.04
N GLN A 118 7.38 5.05 -15.67
CA GLN A 118 6.25 5.96 -15.54
C GLN A 118 5.75 6.32 -16.95
N PRO A 119 4.43 6.39 -17.18
CA PRO A 119 3.92 7.04 -18.38
C PRO A 119 3.96 8.56 -18.18
N GLU A 120 4.80 9.24 -18.95
CA GLU A 120 4.65 10.67 -19.22
C GLU A 120 3.34 10.93 -19.97
N SER A 121 2.74 12.09 -19.70
CA SER A 121 1.43 12.52 -20.19
C SER A 121 1.38 12.65 -21.72
N PRO A 122 0.31 12.20 -22.40
CA PRO A 122 0.12 12.48 -23.82
C PRO A 122 -0.35 13.93 -24.00
N GLN A 123 0.50 14.79 -24.54
CA GLN A 123 0.07 16.00 -25.23
C GLN A 123 -0.69 15.62 -26.51
N GLN A 124 -1.74 16.37 -26.82
CA GLN A 124 -2.68 16.15 -27.91
C GLN A 124 -2.00 16.14 -29.30
N PRO A 125 -2.45 15.29 -30.24
CA PRO A 125 -2.00 15.35 -31.62
C PRO A 125 -2.76 16.43 -32.39
N HIS A 126 -2.02 17.35 -33.02
CA HIS A 126 -2.52 18.12 -34.15
C HIS A 126 -2.44 17.24 -35.40
N ASP A 127 -3.60 16.87 -35.94
CA ASP A 127 -3.77 16.33 -37.29
C ASP A 127 -3.60 17.48 -38.30
N GLU A 128 -2.50 17.48 -39.06
CA GLU A 128 -2.50 18.08 -40.39
C GLU A 128 -1.87 17.13 -41.40
N LEU A 129 -2.71 16.73 -42.36
CA LEU A 129 -2.39 15.96 -43.55
C LEU A 129 -1.47 16.78 -44.45
N TYR A 130 -0.24 16.30 -44.70
CA TYR A 130 0.55 16.76 -45.85
C TYR A 130 0.67 15.64 -46.88
N THR A 131 -0.11 15.80 -47.94
CA THR A 131 0.02 15.07 -49.21
C THR A 131 0.62 16.01 -50.24
N GLY A 132 1.66 15.59 -50.94
CA GLY A 132 1.98 16.16 -52.26
C GLY A 132 3.44 16.52 -52.55
N ASN A 133 4.02 15.66 -53.38
CA ASN A 133 4.85 15.96 -54.56
C ASN A 133 6.35 16.25 -54.45
N GLU A 134 7.06 15.33 -55.11
CA GLU A 134 8.38 15.44 -55.71
C GLU A 134 8.44 16.54 -56.80
N SER A 135 9.68 16.99 -57.05
CA SER A 135 10.16 17.96 -58.06
C SER A 135 10.10 19.45 -57.68
N ASN A 136 11.25 20.04 -57.34
CA ASN A 136 12.05 20.83 -58.28
C ASN A 136 13.39 21.28 -57.64
N THR A 137 14.37 21.52 -58.51
CA THR A 137 15.78 21.78 -58.26
C THR A 137 16.10 23.24 -57.88
N THR A 138 17.25 23.41 -57.22
CA THR A 138 18.16 24.58 -57.23
C THR A 138 17.82 25.79 -56.36
N SER A 139 18.52 25.92 -55.24
CA SER A 139 19.30 27.11 -54.87
C SER A 139 20.23 26.76 -53.71
N ASP A 140 21.53 26.71 -54.00
CA ASP A 140 22.58 26.95 -53.03
C ASP A 140 22.45 28.40 -52.52
N ASP A 141 22.47 28.59 -51.20
CA ASP A 141 23.18 29.67 -50.50
C ASP A 141 22.72 29.71 -49.02
N ASP A 142 23.67 29.40 -48.13
CA ASP A 142 23.82 29.90 -46.75
C ASP A 142 22.67 29.69 -45.75
N MET A 143 22.52 28.46 -45.25
CA MET A 143 22.06 28.23 -43.88
C MET A 143 22.97 27.23 -43.16
N ASP A 144 24.01 27.77 -42.52
CA ASP A 144 24.90 27.08 -41.61
C ASP A 144 24.15 26.46 -40.41
N ASP A 145 24.39 25.16 -40.21
CA ASP A 145 24.54 24.48 -38.91
C ASP A 145 23.45 24.63 -37.84
N HIS A 146 22.18 24.36 -38.19
CA HIS A 146 21.29 23.70 -37.22
C HIS A 146 21.35 22.19 -37.45
N PRO A 147 21.78 21.36 -36.46
CA PRO A 147 21.74 19.91 -36.57
C PRO A 147 20.29 19.45 -36.52
N SER A 148 19.60 19.58 -37.65
CA SER A 148 18.28 19.02 -37.91
C SER A 148 18.36 17.52 -37.69
N THR A 149 17.87 17.10 -36.52
CA THR A 149 17.43 15.75 -36.18
C THR A 149 18.17 14.66 -36.94
N LYS A 150 19.44 14.42 -36.57
CA LYS A 150 19.99 13.08 -36.75
C LYS A 150 18.99 12.16 -36.07
N LEU A 151 18.15 11.50 -36.85
CA LEU A 151 17.36 10.35 -36.41
C LEU A 151 18.32 9.50 -35.61
N PHE A 152 18.16 9.50 -34.29
CA PHE A 152 18.97 8.69 -33.40
C PHE A 152 19.03 7.31 -34.02
N ARG A 153 20.24 6.86 -34.37
CA ARG A 153 20.39 5.51 -34.89
C ARG A 153 19.83 4.60 -33.79
N GLY A 154 18.95 3.66 -34.18
CA GLY A 154 18.16 2.90 -33.21
C GLY A 154 18.99 2.13 -32.17
N ASP A 155 20.28 1.91 -32.44
CA ASP A 155 21.29 1.37 -31.54
C ASP A 155 21.68 2.33 -30.41
N GLU A 156 21.93 3.62 -30.70
CA GLU A 156 22.28 4.61 -29.66
C GLU A 156 21.11 4.82 -28.68
N ALA A 157 19.88 4.92 -29.21
CA ALA A 157 18.68 5.03 -28.39
C ALA A 157 18.43 3.77 -27.54
N PHE A 158 18.77 2.60 -28.08
CA PHE A 158 18.64 1.34 -27.35
C PHE A 158 19.64 1.25 -26.19
N GLU A 159 20.90 1.60 -26.43
CA GLU A 159 21.94 1.64 -25.38
C GLU A 159 21.54 2.54 -24.22
N TRP A 160 21.02 3.74 -24.50
CA TRP A 160 20.54 4.66 -23.45
C TRP A 160 19.32 4.15 -22.69
N SER A 161 18.57 3.22 -23.28
CA SER A 161 17.41 2.60 -22.65
C SER A 161 17.79 1.42 -21.73
N LEU A 162 19.05 0.97 -21.75
CA LEU A 162 19.52 -0.10 -20.89
C LEU A 162 19.85 0.41 -19.48
N ASP A 163 19.56 -0.41 -18.47
CA ASP A 163 20.10 -0.17 -17.14
C ASP A 163 21.62 -0.35 -17.20
N SER A 164 22.35 0.75 -16.96
CA SER A 164 23.83 0.82 -16.97
C SER A 164 24.55 -0.22 -16.11
N THR A 165 23.83 -0.89 -15.20
CA THR A 165 24.38 -1.94 -14.31
C THR A 165 23.70 -3.29 -14.49
N GLY A 166 22.81 -3.42 -15.47
CA GLY A 166 22.03 -4.62 -15.71
C GLY A 166 22.74 -5.63 -16.61
N PRO A 167 22.30 -6.90 -16.59
CA PRO A 167 22.82 -7.95 -17.47
C PRO A 167 22.60 -7.66 -18.97
N ALA A 168 21.68 -6.75 -19.30
CA ALA A 168 21.46 -6.30 -20.67
C ALA A 168 22.58 -5.36 -21.16
N GLN A 169 23.13 -4.51 -20.28
CA GLN A 169 24.28 -3.66 -20.62
C GLN A 169 25.55 -4.50 -20.80
N GLU A 170 25.82 -5.44 -19.89
CA GLU A 170 26.98 -6.36 -20.03
C GLU A 170 26.89 -7.19 -21.33
N TRP A 171 25.68 -7.59 -21.72
CA TRP A 171 25.45 -8.24 -23.00
C TRP A 171 25.66 -7.29 -24.19
N TRP A 172 25.17 -6.05 -24.10
CA TRP A 172 25.39 -5.03 -25.14
C TRP A 172 26.88 -4.79 -25.37
N ASP A 173 27.67 -4.66 -24.31
CA ASP A 173 29.11 -4.39 -24.40
C ASP A 173 29.88 -5.54 -25.06
N THR A 174 29.38 -6.77 -24.94
CA THR A 174 29.97 -7.98 -25.55
C THR A 174 29.41 -8.33 -26.92
N LEU A 175 28.40 -7.59 -27.40
CA LEU A 175 27.76 -7.82 -28.69
C LEU A 175 28.66 -7.34 -29.85
N ASP A 176 28.76 -8.13 -30.91
CA ASP A 176 29.59 -7.78 -32.07
C ASP A 176 29.09 -6.47 -32.70
N SER A 177 30.03 -5.60 -33.05
CA SER A 177 29.81 -4.38 -33.82
C SER A 177 28.91 -4.60 -35.04
N ALA A 178 29.05 -5.72 -35.76
CA ALA A 178 28.21 -6.05 -36.90
C ALA A 178 26.72 -6.23 -36.52
N GLN A 179 26.43 -6.78 -35.34
CA GLN A 179 25.07 -6.97 -34.83
C GLN A 179 24.46 -5.66 -34.32
N LYS A 180 25.28 -4.69 -33.90
CA LYS A 180 24.85 -3.33 -33.49
C LYS A 180 24.44 -2.45 -34.67
N THR A 181 25.02 -2.66 -35.86
CA THR A 181 24.78 -1.78 -37.04
C THR A 181 23.37 -1.80 -37.62
N SER A 182 22.55 -2.82 -37.30
CA SER A 182 21.20 -2.96 -37.86
C SER A 182 20.21 -3.32 -36.77
N TRP A 183 19.11 -2.56 -36.67
CA TRP A 183 18.04 -2.82 -35.70
C TRP A 183 17.48 -4.25 -35.80
N SER A 184 17.39 -4.79 -37.01
CA SER A 184 16.92 -6.18 -37.20
C SER A 184 17.91 -7.21 -36.66
N ALA A 185 19.22 -6.98 -36.81
CA ALA A 185 20.25 -7.88 -36.31
C ALA A 185 20.34 -7.79 -34.78
N LEU A 186 20.30 -6.56 -34.26
CA LEU A 186 20.27 -6.29 -32.83
C LEU A 186 19.06 -6.93 -32.16
N ARG A 187 17.86 -6.71 -32.70
CA ARG A 187 16.63 -7.31 -32.18
C ARG A 187 16.70 -8.83 -32.16
N LYS A 188 17.22 -9.45 -33.22
CA LYS A 188 17.38 -10.91 -33.29
C LYS A 188 18.35 -11.41 -32.21
N ALA A 189 19.52 -10.77 -32.05
CA ALA A 189 20.48 -11.13 -31.02
C ALA A 189 19.92 -10.92 -29.61
N PHE A 190 19.12 -9.86 -29.41
CA PHE A 190 18.43 -9.60 -28.15
C PHE A 190 17.41 -10.68 -27.83
N GLU A 191 16.55 -11.05 -28.79
CA GLU A 191 15.55 -12.11 -28.61
C GLU A 191 16.20 -13.50 -28.41
N GLU A 192 17.40 -13.74 -28.94
CA GLU A 192 18.18 -14.96 -28.71
C GLU A 192 18.77 -15.01 -27.29
N ARG A 193 19.33 -13.89 -26.81
CA ARG A 193 19.92 -13.80 -25.46
C ARG A 193 18.88 -13.71 -24.36
N PHE A 194 17.82 -12.95 -24.62
CA PHE A 194 16.69 -12.70 -23.73
C PHE A 194 15.41 -13.21 -24.41
N PRO A 195 15.23 -14.56 -24.49
CA PRO A 195 14.03 -15.13 -25.05
C PRO A 195 12.82 -14.45 -24.41
N PRO A 196 11.84 -13.97 -25.20
CA PRO A 196 10.63 -13.44 -24.63
C PRO A 196 10.09 -14.53 -23.70
N LYS A 197 10.00 -14.20 -22.41
CA LYS A 197 9.40 -15.12 -21.43
C LYS A 197 8.10 -15.53 -22.05
N LYS A 198 7.91 -16.84 -22.33
CA LYS A 198 6.64 -17.35 -22.85
C LYS A 198 5.58 -16.78 -21.94
N SER A 199 4.86 -15.76 -22.41
CA SER A 199 3.87 -15.10 -21.59
C SER A 199 2.82 -16.17 -21.43
N VAL A 200 2.80 -16.81 -20.27
CA VAL A 200 1.74 -17.73 -19.92
C VAL A 200 0.50 -16.87 -20.03
N VAL A 201 -0.30 -17.15 -21.07
CA VAL A 201 -1.56 -16.45 -21.30
C VAL A 201 -2.32 -16.64 -20.00
N PRO A 202 -2.63 -15.54 -19.26
CA PRO A 202 -3.20 -15.68 -17.95
C PRO A 202 -4.51 -16.44 -18.11
N THR A 203 -4.66 -17.49 -17.32
CA THR A 203 -5.89 -18.30 -17.35
C THR A 203 -7.07 -17.42 -16.96
N ALA A 204 -8.29 -17.78 -17.40
CA ALA A 204 -9.49 -17.04 -16.99
C ALA A 204 -9.60 -16.87 -15.46
N LYS A 205 -9.10 -17.86 -14.71
CA LYS A 205 -8.98 -17.82 -13.26
C LYS A 205 -8.02 -16.75 -12.76
N GLU A 206 -6.84 -16.66 -13.36
CA GLU A 206 -5.83 -15.67 -12.98
C GLU A 206 -6.29 -14.25 -13.33
N ILE A 207 -6.96 -14.06 -14.48
CA ILE A 207 -7.56 -12.77 -14.82
C ILE A 207 -8.62 -12.40 -13.79
N LEU A 208 -9.57 -13.29 -13.49
CA LEU A 208 -10.59 -13.02 -12.47
C LEU A 208 -9.96 -12.68 -11.12
N GLN A 209 -8.92 -13.40 -10.72
CA GLN A 209 -8.20 -13.12 -9.49
C GLN A 209 -7.56 -11.72 -9.51
N GLN A 210 -6.92 -11.32 -10.61
CA GLN A 210 -6.35 -9.98 -10.78
C GLN A 210 -7.43 -8.88 -10.75
N LEU A 211 -8.58 -9.10 -11.38
CA LEU A 211 -9.71 -8.16 -11.33
C LEU A 211 -10.23 -7.97 -9.89
N LEU A 212 -10.28 -9.06 -9.10
CA LEU A 212 -10.73 -9.04 -7.69
C LEU A 212 -9.69 -8.52 -6.69
N GLU A 213 -8.40 -8.65 -7.01
CA GLU A 213 -7.29 -8.17 -6.19
C GLU A 213 -7.13 -6.65 -6.26
N ASN A 214 -7.47 -6.06 -7.41
CA ASN A 214 -7.49 -4.61 -7.59
C ASN A 214 -8.70 -3.99 -6.87
N LYS A 215 -8.56 -3.78 -5.56
CA LYS A 215 -9.57 -3.21 -4.66
C LYS A 215 -9.38 -1.70 -4.48
N MET A 216 -10.48 -1.00 -4.21
CA MET A 216 -10.49 0.39 -3.74
C MET A 216 -11.06 0.42 -2.33
N THR A 217 -10.52 1.26 -1.45
CA THR A 217 -11.10 1.52 -0.12
C THR A 217 -11.92 2.82 -0.15
N GLU A 218 -12.83 3.01 0.82
CA GLU A 218 -13.61 4.26 0.92
C GLU A 218 -12.70 5.44 1.29
N GLU A 219 -11.69 5.19 2.12
CA GLU A 219 -10.69 6.15 2.57
C GLU A 219 -9.80 6.63 1.41
N ASP A 220 -9.28 5.72 0.58
CA ASP A 220 -8.46 6.07 -0.59
C ASP A 220 -9.29 6.80 -1.65
N LEU A 221 -10.56 6.41 -1.82
CA LEU A 221 -11.48 7.11 -2.71
C LEU A 221 -11.65 8.56 -2.27
N LEU A 222 -11.95 8.82 -0.99
CA LEU A 222 -12.09 10.18 -0.48
C LEU A 222 -10.82 11.00 -0.69
N ALA A 223 -9.66 10.43 -0.36
CA ALA A 223 -8.37 11.09 -0.53
C ALA A 223 -8.05 11.45 -2.00
N SER A 224 -8.60 10.70 -2.95
CA SER A 224 -8.45 10.93 -4.39
C SER A 224 -9.38 12.00 -4.96
N LEU A 225 -10.45 12.36 -4.25
CA LEU A 225 -11.40 13.39 -4.69
C LEU A 225 -10.91 14.82 -4.40
N ALA A 226 -9.78 14.96 -3.68
CA ALA A 226 -9.13 16.24 -3.47
C ALA A 226 -8.80 16.96 -4.80
N PRO A 227 -8.89 18.30 -4.85
CA PRO A 227 -8.63 19.06 -6.06
C PRO A 227 -7.21 18.80 -6.60
N GLY A 228 -7.09 18.69 -7.92
CA GLY A 228 -5.81 18.43 -8.60
C GLY A 228 -5.36 16.95 -8.64
N LYS A 229 -6.10 16.02 -8.02
CA LYS A 229 -5.84 14.58 -8.16
C LYS A 229 -6.79 13.94 -9.16
N GLU A 230 -6.30 12.90 -9.85
CA GLU A 230 -7.15 12.04 -10.66
C GLU A 230 -8.03 11.18 -9.75
N PRO A 231 -9.36 11.13 -9.94
CA PRO A 231 -10.24 10.32 -9.12
C PRO A 231 -9.85 8.83 -9.17
N LEU A 232 -9.72 8.20 -8.02
CA LEU A 232 -9.26 6.81 -7.91
C LEU A 232 -10.16 5.83 -8.67
N HIS A 233 -11.47 6.09 -8.77
CA HIS A 233 -12.38 5.24 -9.51
C HIS A 233 -12.06 5.21 -11.03
N LEU A 234 -11.57 6.32 -11.61
CA LEU A 234 -11.13 6.36 -13.01
C LEU A 234 -9.83 5.57 -13.20
N VAL A 235 -8.86 5.78 -12.31
CA VAL A 235 -7.60 5.02 -12.30
C VAL A 235 -7.88 3.52 -12.14
N TRP A 236 -8.84 3.17 -11.30
CA TRP A 236 -9.28 1.78 -11.13
C TRP A 236 -9.90 1.22 -12.41
N VAL A 237 -10.80 1.94 -13.09
CA VAL A 237 -11.38 1.50 -14.38
C VAL A 237 -10.27 1.24 -15.40
N GLN A 238 -9.30 2.13 -15.53
CA GLN A 238 -8.17 1.95 -16.45
C GLN A 238 -7.36 0.69 -16.12
N LYS A 239 -7.07 0.44 -14.83
CA LYS A 239 -6.41 -0.80 -14.39
C LYS A 239 -7.24 -2.04 -14.73
N GLN A 240 -8.55 -2.01 -14.50
CA GLN A 240 -9.45 -3.12 -14.84
C GLN A 240 -9.48 -3.38 -16.35
N ARG A 241 -9.57 -2.32 -17.18
CA ARG A 241 -9.46 -2.42 -18.65
C ARG A 241 -8.13 -3.05 -19.07
N ASN A 242 -7.02 -2.68 -18.45
CA ASN A 242 -5.71 -3.25 -18.74
C ASN A 242 -5.63 -4.75 -18.39
N VAL A 243 -6.23 -5.17 -17.27
CA VAL A 243 -6.31 -6.59 -16.90
C VAL A 243 -7.20 -7.36 -17.87
N GLN A 244 -8.37 -6.82 -18.25
CA GLN A 244 -9.27 -7.45 -19.21
C GLN A 244 -8.66 -7.56 -20.62
N ARG A 245 -7.92 -6.54 -21.06
CA ARG A 245 -7.26 -6.51 -22.38
C ARG A 245 -6.15 -7.55 -22.51
N ARG A 246 -5.60 -8.04 -21.41
CA ARG A 246 -4.73 -9.23 -21.38
C ARG A 246 -5.61 -10.44 -21.69
N LYS A 247 -6.04 -10.54 -22.95
CA LYS A 247 -6.99 -11.55 -23.45
C LYS A 247 -6.59 -12.91 -22.90
N ALA A 248 -7.43 -13.49 -22.05
CA ALA A 248 -7.40 -14.93 -21.87
C ALA A 248 -7.77 -15.57 -23.21
N GLU A 249 -7.35 -16.81 -23.40
CA GLU A 249 -7.80 -17.67 -24.49
C GLU A 249 -9.34 -17.85 -24.48
N THR A 250 -10.00 -17.47 -23.38
CA THR A 250 -11.44 -17.45 -23.21
C THR A 250 -11.90 -16.09 -22.69
N GLU A 251 -12.74 -15.40 -23.46
CA GLU A 251 -13.41 -14.18 -23.02
C GLU A 251 -14.33 -14.48 -21.84
N ILE A 252 -14.11 -13.83 -20.69
CA ILE A 252 -14.94 -14.04 -19.51
C ILE A 252 -16.13 -13.07 -19.57
N PRO A 253 -17.38 -13.57 -19.62
CA PRO A 253 -18.55 -12.70 -19.66
C PRO A 253 -18.65 -11.84 -18.40
N VAL A 254 -18.91 -10.54 -18.57
CA VAL A 254 -19.06 -9.60 -17.42
C VAL A 254 -20.16 -10.05 -16.47
N ALA A 255 -21.25 -10.65 -16.97
CA ALA A 255 -22.37 -11.13 -16.15
C ALA A 255 -21.92 -12.15 -15.08
N PHE A 256 -20.84 -12.89 -15.36
CA PHE A 256 -20.28 -13.87 -14.44
C PHE A 256 -19.33 -13.24 -13.40
N CYS A 257 -18.51 -12.27 -13.81
CA CYS A 257 -17.53 -11.64 -12.92
C CYS A 257 -18.11 -10.51 -12.08
N TYR A 258 -19.07 -9.77 -12.64
CA TYR A 258 -19.57 -8.55 -12.04
C TYR A 258 -20.15 -8.73 -10.64
N PRO A 259 -20.91 -9.78 -10.31
CA PRO A 259 -21.39 -10.00 -8.94
C PRO A 259 -20.25 -10.06 -7.90
N GLU A 260 -19.11 -10.67 -8.26
CA GLU A 260 -17.95 -10.77 -7.38
C GLU A 260 -17.18 -9.44 -7.31
N ILE A 261 -16.99 -8.77 -8.46
CA ILE A 261 -16.37 -7.43 -8.50
C ILE A 261 -17.22 -6.43 -7.71
N ARG A 262 -18.54 -6.48 -7.85
CA ARG A 262 -19.46 -5.60 -7.11
C ARG A 262 -19.29 -5.78 -5.60
N LYS A 263 -19.04 -6.99 -5.09
CA LYS A 263 -18.79 -7.23 -3.66
C LYS A 263 -17.50 -6.57 -3.16
N THR A 264 -16.48 -6.44 -4.01
CA THR A 264 -15.20 -5.80 -3.64
C THR A 264 -15.24 -4.29 -3.77
N LEU A 265 -16.24 -3.73 -4.47
CA LEU A 265 -16.41 -2.29 -4.60
C LEU A 265 -16.90 -1.62 -3.29
N PRO A 266 -16.35 -0.44 -2.95
CA PRO A 266 -16.87 0.44 -1.91
C PRO A 266 -18.39 0.64 -2.00
N LYS A 267 -19.06 0.74 -0.84
CA LYS A 267 -20.53 0.83 -0.82
C LYS A 267 -21.01 2.12 -1.50
N ALA A 268 -20.26 3.21 -1.33
CA ALA A 268 -20.51 4.48 -2.01
C ALA A 268 -20.56 4.30 -3.53
N VAL A 269 -19.55 3.67 -4.13
CA VAL A 269 -19.52 3.40 -5.58
C VAL A 269 -20.67 2.47 -6.01
N ARG A 270 -20.95 1.42 -5.24
CA ARG A 270 -22.05 0.48 -5.53
C ARG A 270 -23.42 1.13 -5.64
N LYS A 271 -23.66 2.23 -4.91
CA LYS A 271 -24.93 2.95 -4.92
C LYS A 271 -25.26 3.52 -6.30
N PHE A 272 -24.24 3.92 -7.06
CA PHE A 272 -24.40 4.50 -8.41
C PHE A 272 -24.46 3.44 -9.53
N LEU A 273 -24.14 2.18 -9.22
CA LEU A 273 -24.04 1.11 -10.21
C LEU A 273 -25.28 0.22 -10.24
N LYS A 274 -25.70 -0.16 -11.45
CA LYS A 274 -26.82 -1.10 -11.69
C LYS A 274 -26.54 -2.48 -11.06
N PRO A 275 -27.58 -3.25 -10.71
CA PRO A 275 -27.40 -4.59 -10.16
C PRO A 275 -26.74 -5.56 -11.15
N GLU A 276 -26.84 -5.32 -12.47
CA GLU A 276 -26.32 -6.18 -13.53
C GLU A 276 -25.83 -5.35 -14.74
N TYR A 277 -24.85 -5.88 -15.46
CA TYR A 277 -24.32 -5.35 -16.71
C TYR A 277 -24.10 -6.48 -17.71
N THR A 278 -24.32 -6.21 -19.00
CA THR A 278 -24.21 -7.19 -20.10
C THR A 278 -22.89 -7.12 -20.84
N THR A 279 -22.26 -5.94 -20.91
CA THR A 279 -20.93 -5.75 -21.50
C THR A 279 -19.99 -5.09 -20.50
N TRP A 280 -18.69 -5.35 -20.65
CA TRP A 280 -17.68 -4.72 -19.82
C TRP A 280 -17.64 -3.19 -20.03
N GLU A 281 -17.84 -2.72 -21.27
CA GLU A 281 -17.88 -1.29 -21.57
C GLU A 281 -19.05 -0.57 -20.91
N ASP A 282 -20.23 -1.20 -20.81
CA ASP A 282 -21.35 -0.61 -20.07
C ASP A 282 -21.02 -0.43 -18.59
N LEU A 283 -20.32 -1.40 -17.99
CA LEU A 283 -19.87 -1.32 -16.59
C LEU A 283 -18.84 -0.19 -16.42
N TRP A 284 -17.81 -0.15 -17.25
CA TRP A 284 -16.76 0.87 -17.13
C TRP A 284 -17.30 2.27 -17.39
N THR A 285 -18.14 2.44 -18.42
CA THR A 285 -18.81 3.72 -18.70
C THR A 285 -19.67 4.17 -17.53
N ALA A 286 -20.37 3.24 -16.87
CA ALA A 286 -21.17 3.57 -15.69
C ALA A 286 -20.32 3.98 -14.48
N VAL A 287 -19.12 3.42 -14.30
CA VAL A 287 -18.19 3.83 -13.24
C VAL A 287 -17.54 5.17 -13.57
N GLU A 288 -17.20 5.42 -14.84
CA GLU A 288 -16.63 6.69 -15.31
C GLU A 288 -17.64 7.84 -15.26
N ALA A 289 -18.93 7.54 -15.38
CA ALA A 289 -20.01 8.52 -15.30
C ALA A 289 -20.35 8.96 -13.87
N ILE A 290 -19.73 8.38 -12.83
CA ILE A 290 -19.98 8.78 -11.44
C ILE A 290 -19.39 10.17 -11.21
N GLY A 291 -20.25 11.13 -10.86
CA GLY A 291 -19.83 12.51 -10.55
C GLY A 291 -18.88 12.56 -9.36
N ARG A 292 -17.82 13.38 -9.46
CA ARG A 292 -16.85 13.58 -8.36
C ARG A 292 -17.54 14.07 -7.09
N ASP A 293 -18.42 15.06 -7.22
CA ASP A 293 -19.08 15.71 -6.09
C ASP A 293 -20.09 14.76 -5.44
N GLU A 294 -20.96 14.13 -6.24
CA GLU A 294 -21.95 13.13 -5.76
C GLU A 294 -21.28 11.96 -5.04
N LEU A 295 -20.14 11.49 -5.54
CA LEU A 295 -19.37 10.43 -4.89
C LEU A 295 -18.72 10.92 -3.59
N GLY A 296 -18.22 12.15 -3.57
CA GLY A 296 -17.65 12.77 -2.37
C GLY A 296 -18.68 12.90 -1.25
N ASP A 297 -19.86 13.42 -1.58
CA ASP A 297 -20.98 13.58 -0.65
C ASP A 297 -21.41 12.22 -0.09
N GLU A 298 -21.57 11.20 -0.94
CA GLU A 298 -21.94 9.84 -0.48
C GLU A 298 -20.86 9.22 0.42
N ILE A 299 -19.56 9.41 0.12
CA ILE A 299 -18.50 8.89 0.98
C ILE A 299 -18.51 9.61 2.34
N GLN A 300 -18.69 10.93 2.35
CA GLN A 300 -18.74 11.72 3.57
C GLN A 300 -19.94 11.34 4.44
N ASP A 301 -21.14 11.24 3.85
CA ASP A 301 -22.36 10.81 4.56
C ASP A 301 -22.17 9.45 5.25
N ARG A 302 -21.48 8.51 4.58
CA ARG A 302 -21.19 7.19 5.15
C ARG A 302 -20.16 7.23 6.27
N LEU A 303 -19.16 8.10 6.16
CA LEU A 303 -18.18 8.31 7.23
C LEU A 303 -18.85 8.93 8.46
N ASP A 304 -19.74 9.89 8.23
CA ASP A 304 -20.52 10.54 9.29
C ASP A 304 -21.47 9.52 9.96
N GLU A 305 -22.17 8.69 9.19
CA GLU A 305 -23.00 7.59 9.71
C GLU A 305 -22.15 6.60 10.53
N ARG A 306 -20.97 6.21 10.04
CA ARG A 306 -20.05 5.31 10.74
C ARG A 306 -19.55 5.94 12.05
N SER A 307 -19.24 7.22 12.04
CA SER A 307 -18.79 7.96 13.23
C SER A 307 -19.92 8.12 14.26
N ALA A 308 -21.15 8.41 13.81
CA ALA A 308 -22.33 8.49 14.65
C ALA A 308 -22.64 7.13 15.29
N ALA A 309 -22.62 6.04 14.52
CA ALA A 309 -22.82 4.69 15.02
C ALA A 309 -21.74 4.29 16.05
N ALA A 310 -20.47 4.62 15.80
CA ALA A 310 -19.39 4.38 16.75
C ALA A 310 -19.59 5.16 18.06
N SER A 311 -19.99 6.44 17.98
CA SER A 311 -20.27 7.27 19.16
C SER A 311 -21.47 6.74 19.97
N ALA A 312 -22.53 6.29 19.29
CA ALA A 312 -23.71 5.67 19.90
C ALA A 312 -23.35 4.36 20.60
N ALA A 313 -22.50 3.52 19.99
CA ALA A 313 -22.01 2.29 20.60
C ALA A 313 -21.17 2.56 21.87
N ILE A 314 -20.31 3.59 21.86
CA ILE A 314 -19.55 4.00 23.03
C ILE A 314 -20.48 4.48 24.15
N MET A 315 -21.51 5.28 23.84
CA MET A 315 -22.48 5.73 24.84
C MET A 315 -23.32 4.59 25.41
N ALA A 316 -23.76 3.64 24.58
CA ALA A 316 -24.46 2.45 25.03
C ALA A 316 -23.60 1.61 25.98
N ALA A 317 -22.32 1.39 25.63
CA ALA A 317 -21.39 0.65 26.48
C ALA A 317 -21.14 1.33 27.84
N LYS A 318 -20.99 2.67 27.86
CA LYS A 318 -20.85 3.44 29.11
C LYS A 318 -22.11 3.38 29.98
N SER A 319 -23.30 3.44 29.36
CA SER A 319 -24.57 3.33 30.10
C SER A 319 -24.74 1.97 30.77
N SER A 320 -24.27 0.88 30.14
CA SER A 320 -24.33 -0.47 30.73
C SER A 320 -23.35 -0.69 31.89
N GLN A 321 -22.22 0.02 31.92
CA GLN A 321 -21.28 -0.07 33.06
C GLN A 321 -21.82 0.62 34.33
N SER A 322 -22.57 1.72 34.19
CA SER A 322 -23.08 2.47 35.35
C SER A 322 -24.20 1.73 36.11
N SER A 323 -24.93 0.83 35.46
CA SER A 323 -26.03 0.06 36.07
C SER A 323 -25.58 -1.23 36.79
N SER A 324 -24.28 -1.55 36.76
CA SER A 324 -23.73 -2.76 37.39
C SER A 324 -23.18 -2.53 38.81
N GLN A 325 -23.21 -1.29 39.33
CA GLN A 325 -22.85 -1.00 40.73
C GLN A 325 -24.10 -1.00 41.61
N THR A 326 -24.76 -2.15 41.75
CA THR A 326 -25.62 -2.37 42.91
C THR A 326 -24.71 -2.65 44.10
N PRO A 327 -24.67 -1.79 45.14
CA PRO A 327 -23.97 -2.11 46.36
C PRO A 327 -24.62 -3.36 46.95
N THR A 328 -23.87 -4.45 47.01
CA THR A 328 -24.28 -5.65 47.74
C THR A 328 -24.23 -5.28 49.22
N ALA A 329 -25.35 -4.76 49.74
CA ALA A 329 -25.54 -4.53 51.16
C ALA A 329 -25.48 -5.88 51.87
N THR A 330 -24.39 -6.11 52.61
CA THR A 330 -24.26 -7.25 53.53
C THR A 330 -25.05 -6.90 54.81
N PRO A 331 -26.08 -7.66 55.19
CA PRO A 331 -26.74 -7.47 56.47
C PRO A 331 -26.08 -8.41 57.49
N THR A 332 -25.29 -7.88 58.43
CA THR A 332 -25.02 -8.59 59.69
C THR A 332 -24.95 -7.58 60.82
N ALA A 333 -25.93 -7.71 61.71
CA ALA A 333 -26.13 -6.87 62.88
C ALA A 333 -25.14 -7.22 64.00
N THR A 334 -24.66 -6.22 64.71
CA THR A 334 -24.33 -6.32 66.15
C THR A 334 -24.45 -4.93 66.79
N PRO A 335 -25.16 -4.77 67.92
CA PRO A 335 -25.29 -3.49 68.60
C PRO A 335 -24.26 -3.37 69.74
N ALA A 336 -23.66 -2.17 69.92
CA ALA A 336 -23.58 -1.46 71.20
C ALA A 336 -22.44 -0.42 71.26
N ALA A 337 -22.75 0.67 71.96
CA ALA A 337 -21.86 1.59 72.68
C ALA A 337 -21.12 2.70 71.90
N ALA A 338 -21.83 3.83 71.82
CA ALA A 338 -21.41 5.16 72.28
C ALA A 338 -20.02 5.71 71.91
N ALA A 339 -20.00 6.74 71.06
CA ALA A 339 -19.28 8.01 71.29
C ALA A 339 -19.73 9.08 70.25
N PRO A 340 -19.86 10.37 70.63
CA PRO A 340 -20.32 11.41 69.73
C PRO A 340 -19.17 12.17 69.04
N GLY A 341 -19.40 12.50 67.77
CA GLY A 341 -18.85 13.70 67.13
C GLY A 341 -17.45 13.58 66.54
N THR A 342 -17.34 13.53 65.22
CA THR A 342 -16.28 14.24 64.48
C THR A 342 -16.79 14.54 63.06
N ILE A 343 -16.96 15.82 62.79
CA ILE A 343 -17.22 16.40 61.48
C ILE A 343 -15.94 16.21 60.66
N MET A 344 -16.00 15.43 59.57
CA MET A 344 -14.86 15.32 58.66
C MET A 344 -14.78 16.59 57.81
N SER A 345 -13.76 17.40 58.09
CA SER A 345 -13.44 18.62 57.36
C SER A 345 -12.72 18.33 56.03
N GLU A 346 -12.86 19.29 55.12
CA GLU A 346 -12.36 19.41 53.75
C GLU A 346 -10.82 19.28 53.58
N SER A 347 -10.08 19.11 54.69
CA SER A 347 -8.61 19.09 54.74
C SER A 347 -7.96 17.79 54.24
N ARG A 348 -8.71 16.71 54.04
CA ARG A 348 -8.14 15.42 53.62
C ARG A 348 -7.91 15.29 52.11
N ILE A 349 -8.54 16.13 51.30
CA ILE A 349 -8.33 16.15 49.84
C ILE A 349 -7.03 16.90 49.50
N GLU A 350 -6.68 17.95 50.26
CA GLU A 350 -5.41 18.66 50.08
C GLU A 350 -4.20 17.82 50.48
N GLU A 351 -4.31 16.96 51.50
CA GLU A 351 -3.21 16.07 51.91
C GLU A 351 -2.86 15.03 50.85
N ILE A 352 -3.85 14.54 50.08
CA ILE A 352 -3.64 13.58 48.99
C ILE A 352 -3.00 14.26 47.76
N ILE A 353 -3.31 15.53 47.52
CA ILE A 353 -2.71 16.32 46.43
C ILE A 353 -1.28 16.74 46.79
N ALA A 354 -1.02 17.14 48.04
CA ALA A 354 0.32 17.50 48.53
C ALA A 354 1.28 16.30 48.50
N ARG A 355 0.84 15.12 48.94
CA ARG A 355 1.67 13.91 48.98
C ARG A 355 2.03 13.39 47.58
N ARG A 356 1.29 13.79 46.54
CA ARG A 356 1.58 13.46 45.13
C ARG A 356 2.58 14.44 44.49
N MET A 357 2.73 15.65 45.02
CA MET A 357 3.75 16.61 44.56
C MET A 357 5.12 16.38 45.20
N GLU A 358 5.20 15.84 46.43
CA GLU A 358 6.47 15.49 47.08
C GLU A 358 7.22 14.34 46.39
N ALA A 359 6.49 13.43 45.73
CA ALA A 359 7.06 12.25 45.06
C ALA A 359 7.74 12.55 43.70
N MET A 360 7.63 13.78 43.18
CA MET A 360 8.27 14.19 41.91
C MET A 360 9.51 15.08 42.09
N ASN A 361 9.98 15.32 43.32
CA ASN A 361 11.13 16.22 43.58
C ASN A 361 12.36 15.54 44.21
N ILE A 362 12.51 14.22 44.08
CA ILE A 362 13.77 13.55 44.44
C ILE A 362 14.76 13.71 43.29
N SER A 363 15.53 14.79 43.41
CA SER A 363 16.76 15.08 42.68
C SER A 363 17.76 13.92 42.77
N THR A 364 18.28 13.48 41.63
CA THR A 364 19.45 12.61 41.53
C THR A 364 20.71 13.47 41.52
N SER A 365 21.23 13.79 42.70
CA SER A 365 22.59 14.29 42.87
C SER A 365 23.56 13.11 42.73
N THR A 366 24.37 13.13 41.67
CA THR A 366 25.46 12.18 41.47
C THR A 366 26.67 12.65 42.28
N PRO A 367 27.27 11.81 43.16
CA PRO A 367 28.46 12.23 43.89
C PRO A 367 29.66 12.38 42.94
N ALA A 368 30.36 13.50 43.10
CA ALA A 368 31.56 13.87 42.36
C ALA A 368 32.66 12.80 42.53
N ARG A 369 33.18 12.33 41.40
CA ARG A 369 34.37 11.48 41.32
C ARG A 369 35.60 12.33 41.70
N PRO A 370 36.46 11.87 42.62
CA PRO A 370 37.67 12.62 42.97
C PRO A 370 38.63 12.71 41.77
N PRO A 371 39.33 13.85 41.59
CA PRO A 371 40.32 14.00 40.53
C PRO A 371 41.48 13.04 40.76
N ALA A 372 41.83 12.28 39.72
CA ALA A 372 43.03 11.47 39.72
C ALA A 372 44.27 12.39 39.86
N PRO A 373 45.22 12.06 40.75
CA PRO A 373 46.42 12.86 40.92
C PRO A 373 47.28 12.83 39.65
N TYR A 374 47.66 14.01 39.19
CA TYR A 374 48.72 14.21 38.21
C TYR A 374 50.01 13.57 38.73
N GLY A 375 50.39 12.45 38.12
CA GLY A 375 51.57 11.68 38.51
C GLY A 375 52.36 11.24 37.29
N TYR A 376 53.44 11.97 37.02
CA TYR A 376 54.70 11.54 36.40
C TYR A 376 54.67 10.81 35.05
N TYR A 377 55.23 11.51 34.05
CA TYR A 377 55.82 10.94 32.85
C TYR A 377 56.93 9.95 33.23
N GLY A 378 56.62 8.65 33.21
CA GLY A 378 57.62 7.58 33.14
C GLY A 378 57.85 7.15 31.69
N PRO A 379 59.09 6.85 31.26
CA PRO A 379 59.36 6.37 29.91
C PRO A 379 58.67 5.01 29.68
N PRO A 380 58.18 4.73 28.45
CA PRO A 380 57.45 3.51 28.16
C PRO A 380 58.35 2.29 28.35
N GLN A 381 58.01 1.45 29.32
CA GLN A 381 58.65 0.15 29.49
C GLN A 381 58.15 -0.79 28.36
N PRO A 382 59.03 -1.49 27.63
CA PRO A 382 58.62 -2.46 26.62
C PRO A 382 57.95 -3.64 27.32
N GLN A 383 56.62 -3.69 27.23
CA GLN A 383 55.85 -4.86 27.66
C GLN A 383 56.13 -6.01 26.69
N PRO A 384 56.59 -7.18 27.17
CA PRO A 384 56.78 -8.35 26.31
C PRO A 384 55.43 -8.77 25.73
N MET A 385 55.34 -8.75 24.40
CA MET A 385 54.21 -9.22 23.61
C MET A 385 54.02 -10.74 23.81
N HIS A 386 53.47 -11.16 24.94
CA HIS A 386 52.96 -12.52 25.09
C HIS A 386 51.64 -12.62 24.31
N MET A 387 51.75 -13.08 23.06
CA MET A 387 50.61 -13.49 22.24
C MET A 387 50.02 -14.80 22.79
N ASN A 388 49.24 -14.70 23.86
CA ASN A 388 48.25 -15.73 24.18
C ASN A 388 46.95 -15.35 23.45
N PRO A 389 46.48 -16.11 22.45
CA PRO A 389 45.18 -15.86 21.86
C PRO A 389 44.12 -15.97 22.98
N PRO A 390 43.31 -14.93 23.22
CA PRO A 390 42.30 -14.99 24.25
C PRO A 390 41.36 -16.16 23.96
N ALA A 391 41.14 -17.00 24.97
CA ALA A 391 40.22 -18.14 24.86
C ALA A 391 38.88 -17.68 24.26
N PRO A 392 38.29 -18.46 23.33
CA PRO A 392 37.04 -18.10 22.68
C PRO A 392 35.96 -17.85 23.74
N ARG A 393 35.55 -16.58 23.88
CA ARG A 393 34.45 -16.24 24.78
C ARG A 393 33.19 -16.92 24.24
N PRO A 394 32.41 -17.61 25.08
CA PRO A 394 31.14 -18.19 24.65
C PRO A 394 30.28 -17.09 24.03
N TYR A 395 29.81 -17.34 22.82
CA TYR A 395 29.03 -16.37 22.03
C TYR A 395 27.69 -16.16 22.72
N MET A 396 27.60 -15.16 23.60
CA MET A 396 26.32 -14.78 24.19
C MET A 396 25.54 -13.98 23.15
N PRO A 397 24.35 -14.45 22.74
CA PRO A 397 23.52 -13.69 21.83
C PRO A 397 23.17 -12.35 22.49
N ARG A 398 23.52 -11.25 21.81
CA ARG A 398 23.17 -9.91 22.27
C ARG A 398 21.63 -9.82 22.31
N PRO A 399 21.02 -9.39 23.43
CA PRO A 399 19.57 -9.24 23.50
C PRO A 399 19.09 -8.30 22.38
N PRO A 400 17.90 -8.57 21.79
CA PRO A 400 17.34 -7.72 20.75
C PRO A 400 17.21 -6.29 21.27
N ARG A 401 17.55 -5.31 20.44
CA ARG A 401 17.58 -3.89 20.84
C ARG A 401 16.19 -3.34 21.16
N TYR A 402 15.16 -3.90 20.54
CA TYR A 402 13.77 -3.53 20.77
C TYR A 402 12.94 -4.77 21.13
N PRO A 403 11.97 -4.65 22.05
CA PRO A 403 11.06 -5.75 22.39
C PRO A 403 10.17 -6.12 21.19
N PRO A 404 9.71 -7.37 21.04
CA PRO A 404 8.78 -7.70 19.96
C PRO A 404 7.51 -6.84 20.04
N LEU A 405 7.06 -6.32 18.89
CA LEU A 405 5.79 -5.60 18.77
C LEU A 405 4.64 -6.60 18.64
N ASN A 406 3.47 -6.23 19.17
CA ASN A 406 2.25 -6.98 18.92
C ASN A 406 1.72 -6.72 17.48
N PRO A 407 0.83 -7.55 16.94
CA PRO A 407 0.31 -7.37 15.58
C PRO A 407 -0.42 -6.04 15.33
N ALA A 408 -1.12 -5.47 16.31
CA ALA A 408 -1.83 -4.20 16.17
C ALA A 408 -0.86 -3.01 16.08
N ASP A 409 0.22 -3.05 16.87
CA ASP A 409 1.29 -2.04 16.82
C ASP A 409 2.03 -2.09 15.49
N LEU A 410 2.21 -3.27 14.90
CA LEU A 410 2.80 -3.42 13.56
C LEU A 410 1.94 -2.78 12.47
N VAL A 411 0.60 -2.93 12.56
CA VAL A 411 -0.32 -2.25 11.64
C VAL A 411 -0.23 -0.73 11.80
N THR A 412 -0.17 -0.25 13.05
CA THR A 412 -0.01 1.17 13.35
C THR A 412 1.32 1.72 12.82
N LEU A 413 2.42 1.00 13.05
CA LEU A 413 3.74 1.33 12.52
C LEU A 413 3.72 1.39 10.99
N ARG A 414 3.06 0.43 10.33
CA ARG A 414 2.91 0.43 8.87
C ARG A 414 2.14 1.65 8.38
N HIS A 415 1.02 1.96 9.03
CA HIS A 415 0.23 3.15 8.73
C HIS A 415 1.05 4.44 8.88
N HIS A 416 1.92 4.55 9.90
CA HIS A 416 2.82 5.70 10.03
C HIS A 416 3.86 5.78 8.92
N VAL A 417 4.43 4.65 8.49
CA VAL A 417 5.37 4.62 7.35
C VAL A 417 4.68 5.05 6.06
N ASP A 418 3.49 4.53 5.79
CA ASP A 418 2.74 4.83 4.56
C ASP A 418 2.26 6.30 4.52
N ASN A 419 2.00 6.91 5.69
CA ASN A 419 1.61 8.32 5.82
C ASN A 419 2.77 9.25 6.21
N THR A 420 4.02 8.81 6.10
CA THR A 420 5.18 9.66 6.43
C THR A 420 5.28 10.82 5.43
N ILE A 421 5.36 12.05 5.95
CA ILE A 421 5.57 13.26 5.14
C ILE A 421 7.04 13.35 4.74
N TYR A 422 7.29 13.51 3.44
CA TYR A 422 8.62 13.71 2.88
C TYR A 422 8.81 15.17 2.48
N TYR A 423 9.82 15.82 3.06
CA TYR A 423 10.14 17.22 2.78
C TYR A 423 11.13 17.32 1.61
N SER A 424 10.86 18.21 0.66
CA SER A 424 11.78 18.50 -0.44
C SER A 424 13.05 19.20 0.09
N ASP A 425 14.20 19.04 -0.57
CA ASP A 425 15.48 19.71 -0.19
C ASP A 425 15.49 21.24 -0.50
N SER A 426 14.31 21.81 -0.77
CA SER A 426 14.11 23.24 -1.02
C SER A 426 14.16 24.05 0.28
N VAL A 427 14.21 25.38 0.15
CA VAL A 427 14.16 26.29 1.30
C VAL A 427 12.83 26.16 2.06
N ASP A 428 11.73 26.00 1.34
CA ASP A 428 10.41 25.84 1.95
C ASP A 428 10.28 24.48 2.66
N GLY A 429 10.74 23.39 2.02
CA GLY A 429 10.75 22.06 2.64
C GLY A 429 11.59 22.00 3.92
N LYS A 430 12.70 22.74 3.98
CA LYS A 430 13.51 22.90 5.20
C LYS A 430 12.75 23.65 6.31
N ARG A 431 12.01 24.70 5.96
CA ARG A 431 11.19 25.45 6.93
C ARG A 431 10.08 24.58 7.50
N ASP A 432 9.36 23.86 6.65
CA ASP A 432 8.27 22.98 7.05
C ASP A 432 8.76 21.82 7.94
N TYR A 433 9.94 21.28 7.63
CA TYR A 433 10.59 20.28 8.46
C TYR A 433 10.91 20.80 9.87
N GLU A 434 11.47 22.01 9.99
CA GLU A 434 11.78 22.60 11.29
C GLU A 434 10.52 22.80 12.14
N VAL A 435 9.42 23.27 11.54
CA VAL A 435 8.12 23.41 12.22
C VAL A 435 7.60 22.05 12.72
N SER A 436 7.63 21.03 11.87
CA SER A 436 7.18 19.68 12.24
C SER A 436 8.07 19.04 13.32
N LYS A 437 9.39 19.26 13.25
CA LYS A 437 10.36 18.80 14.24
C LYS A 437 10.11 19.44 15.60
N GLU A 438 9.90 20.76 15.63
CA GLU A 438 9.56 21.48 16.86
C GLU A 438 8.21 21.05 17.44
N ALA A 439 7.19 20.86 16.60
CA ALA A 439 5.89 20.36 17.03
C ALA A 439 6.02 18.97 17.67
N TRP A 440 6.82 18.08 17.05
CA TRP A 440 7.09 16.76 17.61
C TRP A 440 7.82 16.84 18.96
N HIS A 441 8.86 17.70 19.07
CA HIS A 441 9.58 17.89 20.33
C HIS A 441 8.69 18.49 21.44
N ARG A 442 7.75 19.37 21.08
CA ARG A 442 6.79 19.94 22.04
C ARG A 442 5.83 18.88 22.58
N ALA A 443 5.38 17.96 21.71
CA ALA A 443 4.44 16.90 22.09
C ALA A 443 5.12 15.76 22.88
N ASN A 444 6.34 15.39 22.51
CA ASN A 444 6.99 14.18 23.02
C ASN A 444 8.15 14.48 23.99
N GLY A 445 8.72 15.68 23.95
CA GLY A 445 9.97 16.04 24.62
C GLY A 445 11.19 15.89 23.70
N ALA A 446 12.14 16.83 23.77
CA ALA A 446 13.30 16.88 22.87
C ALA A 446 14.23 15.65 22.98
N ASN A 447 14.30 15.03 24.16
CA ASN A 447 15.17 13.87 24.42
C ASN A 447 14.44 12.52 24.31
N THR A 448 13.16 12.54 23.95
CA THR A 448 12.36 11.32 23.85
C THR A 448 12.76 10.54 22.60
N MET A 449 12.92 9.22 22.75
CA MET A 449 13.17 8.34 21.60
C MET A 449 11.87 7.99 20.90
N PRO A 450 11.83 8.08 19.56
CA PRO A 450 10.63 7.75 18.80
C PRO A 450 10.30 6.26 18.91
N LYS A 451 9.00 5.98 18.95
CA LYS A 451 8.40 4.63 19.01
C LYS A 451 7.32 4.51 17.94
N PHE A 452 6.67 3.36 17.88
CA PHE A 452 5.61 3.10 16.88
C PHE A 452 4.44 4.11 16.94
N ASP A 453 4.17 4.72 18.09
CA ASP A 453 3.09 5.70 18.32
C ASP A 453 3.54 7.17 18.19
N SER A 454 4.83 7.40 17.95
CA SER A 454 5.47 8.71 17.99
C SER A 454 6.47 8.87 16.84
N PRO A 455 6.02 8.81 15.57
CA PRO A 455 6.88 8.84 14.39
C PRO A 455 7.66 10.16 14.32
N TYR A 456 8.97 10.09 14.07
CA TYR A 456 9.81 11.29 13.96
C TYR A 456 9.81 11.84 12.52
N PRO A 457 9.68 13.16 12.31
CA PRO A 457 9.78 13.77 10.97
C PRO A 457 11.13 13.49 10.29
N LEU A 458 11.13 13.23 8.99
CA LEU A 458 12.36 12.93 8.23
C LEU A 458 13.02 14.19 7.68
N SER A 459 14.35 14.23 7.68
CA SER A 459 15.12 15.37 7.18
C SER A 459 14.83 15.66 5.70
N PRO A 460 14.86 16.94 5.26
CA PRO A 460 14.66 17.34 3.87
C PRO A 460 15.62 16.66 2.90
N GLY A 461 15.09 16.16 1.78
CA GLY A 461 15.89 15.46 0.76
C GLY A 461 16.54 14.16 1.24
N SER A 462 16.05 13.59 2.34
CA SER A 462 16.37 12.23 2.75
C SER A 462 15.58 11.21 1.94
N ALA A 463 16.09 9.99 1.87
CA ALA A 463 15.44 8.88 1.20
C ALA A 463 14.25 8.35 2.00
N GLN A 464 13.36 7.66 1.28
CA GLN A 464 12.18 7.01 1.85
C GLN A 464 12.55 5.96 2.89
N LEU A 465 11.68 5.75 3.89
CA LEU A 465 11.87 4.68 4.86
C LEU A 465 11.92 3.32 4.16
N LEU A 466 12.74 2.40 4.68
CA LEU A 466 12.93 1.05 4.13
C LEU A 466 13.57 1.01 2.73
N SER A 467 14.22 2.11 2.31
CA SER A 467 14.91 2.19 1.01
C SER A 467 16.37 1.73 1.05
N TYR A 468 16.79 1.14 2.18
CA TYR A 468 18.19 0.80 2.49
C TYR A 468 19.08 2.04 2.60
N GLU A 469 18.52 3.13 3.11
CA GLU A 469 19.24 4.36 3.38
C GLU A 469 20.30 4.21 4.47
N CYS A 470 21.28 5.10 4.46
CA CYS A 470 22.23 5.24 5.55
C CYS A 470 21.57 5.90 6.77
N PHE A 471 21.60 5.24 7.92
CA PHE A 471 21.04 5.81 9.15
C PHE A 471 21.87 6.96 9.74
N GLN A 472 23.03 7.26 9.15
CA GLN A 472 23.83 8.41 9.57
C GLN A 472 23.47 9.67 8.79
N CYS A 473 23.18 9.58 7.49
CA CYS A 473 22.93 10.76 6.65
C CYS A 473 21.61 10.72 5.86
N GLY A 474 20.79 9.68 6.06
CA GLY A 474 19.44 9.58 5.52
C GLY A 474 19.32 9.37 4.01
N ILE A 475 20.40 9.14 3.26
CA ILE A 475 20.35 8.92 1.80
C ILE A 475 20.71 7.48 1.41
N ILE A 476 20.31 7.06 0.21
CA ILE A 476 20.71 5.78 -0.37
C ILE A 476 22.09 5.96 -1.01
N HIS A 477 23.08 5.20 -0.55
CA HIS A 477 24.35 5.09 -1.26
C HIS A 477 24.23 4.04 -2.35
N ARG A 478 24.75 4.33 -3.56
CA ARG A 478 25.01 3.28 -4.57
C ARG A 478 25.95 2.29 -3.90
N ARG A 479 25.49 1.06 -3.69
CA ARG A 479 26.16 0.03 -2.87
C ARG A 479 27.65 -0.02 -3.17
N ASN A 480 28.47 0.45 -2.25
CA ASN A 480 29.76 -0.16 -2.03
C ASN A 480 30.02 -0.25 -0.53
N ARG A 481 29.68 -1.41 0.05
CA ARG A 481 30.09 -1.79 1.42
C ARG A 481 31.61 -1.79 1.58
N GLN A 482 32.36 -1.66 0.49
CA GLN A 482 33.80 -1.86 0.44
C GLN A 482 34.62 -0.66 0.92
N TYR A 483 34.09 0.58 0.94
CA TYR A 483 34.85 1.74 1.41
C TYR A 483 33.98 2.75 2.18
N PRO A 484 34.47 3.26 3.33
CA PRO A 484 33.80 4.29 4.11
C PRO A 484 34.11 5.64 3.48
N GLU A 485 33.51 5.94 2.33
CA GLU A 485 33.45 7.35 1.95
C GLU A 485 32.63 8.08 3.03
N PRO A 486 33.12 9.22 3.54
CA PRO A 486 32.38 10.01 4.50
C PRO A 486 31.01 10.33 3.91
N CYS A 487 29.97 10.28 4.75
CA CYS A 487 28.62 10.59 4.30
C CYS A 487 28.60 11.97 3.62
N PRO A 488 28.08 12.09 2.39
CA PRO A 488 28.13 13.33 1.62
C PRO A 488 27.14 14.38 2.16
N LYS A 489 26.17 13.97 2.97
CA LYS A 489 25.26 14.85 3.71
C LYS A 489 25.66 14.91 5.19
N PRO A 490 25.40 16.04 5.86
CA PRO A 490 25.57 16.13 7.30
C PRO A 490 24.76 15.04 8.02
N PRO A 491 25.16 14.66 9.24
CA PRO A 491 24.46 13.63 9.98
C PRO A 491 23.02 14.07 10.27
N ILE A 492 22.07 13.15 10.09
CA ILE A 492 20.66 13.36 10.47
C ILE A 492 20.52 13.37 12.00
N PRO A 493 19.45 13.97 12.56
CA PRO A 493 19.21 13.95 14.01
C PRO A 493 19.17 12.52 14.58
N ALA A 494 19.64 12.36 15.82
CA ALA A 494 19.71 11.06 16.47
C ALA A 494 18.34 10.37 16.60
N GLN A 495 17.29 11.17 16.84
CA GLN A 495 15.90 10.71 16.89
C GLN A 495 15.47 10.16 15.53
N GLU A 496 15.78 10.86 14.43
CA GLU A 496 15.48 10.35 13.08
C GLU A 496 16.24 9.05 12.78
N ALA A 497 17.53 9.00 13.12
CA ALA A 497 18.35 7.80 12.94
C ALA A 497 17.79 6.59 13.72
N GLU A 498 17.31 6.81 14.95
CA GLU A 498 16.63 5.78 15.75
C GLU A 498 15.27 5.40 15.17
N TRP A 499 14.49 6.36 14.67
CA TRP A 499 13.21 6.08 14.00
C TRP A 499 13.41 5.19 12.77
N ARG A 500 14.39 5.50 11.91
CA ARG A 500 14.73 4.68 10.75
C ARG A 500 15.15 3.26 11.15
N ARG A 501 15.98 3.12 12.20
CA ARG A 501 16.38 1.82 12.75
C ARG A 501 15.19 1.03 13.29
N TYR A 502 14.29 1.71 14.00
CA TYR A 502 13.09 1.12 14.58
C TYR A 502 12.21 0.54 13.46
N VAL A 503 11.86 1.36 12.46
CA VAL A 503 11.08 0.96 11.29
C VAL A 503 11.74 -0.20 10.52
N GLN A 504 13.04 -0.11 10.25
CA GLN A 504 13.78 -1.18 9.57
C GLN A 504 13.76 -2.49 10.35
N THR A 505 13.81 -2.44 11.69
CA THR A 505 13.87 -3.66 12.51
C THR A 505 12.57 -4.46 12.44
N TYR A 506 11.42 -3.81 12.38
CA TYR A 506 10.11 -4.50 12.40
C TYR A 506 9.49 -4.74 11.03
N LEU A 507 9.70 -3.83 10.07
CA LEU A 507 9.00 -3.88 8.79
C LEU A 507 9.87 -4.35 7.63
N ALA A 508 11.20 -4.31 7.75
CA ALA A 508 12.03 -4.86 6.70
C ALA A 508 11.87 -6.39 6.67
N PRO A 509 11.77 -7.00 5.49
CA PRO A 509 11.80 -8.45 5.40
C PRO A 509 13.05 -8.95 6.13
N PRO A 510 12.95 -10.03 6.91
CA PRO A 510 14.11 -10.61 7.57
C PRO A 510 15.18 -10.75 6.49
N ARG A 511 16.32 -10.07 6.69
CA ARG A 511 17.48 -10.29 5.83
C ARG A 511 17.71 -11.78 5.95
N GLY A 512 17.42 -12.51 4.87
CA GLY A 512 17.55 -13.96 4.85
C GLY A 512 18.87 -14.34 5.50
N PRO A 513 18.93 -15.47 6.24
CA PRO A 513 20.10 -15.85 7.00
C PRO A 513 21.30 -15.51 6.14
N ARG A 514 22.18 -14.60 6.62
CA ARG A 514 23.46 -14.38 5.95
C ARG A 514 23.99 -15.78 5.83
N THR A 515 24.01 -16.32 4.61
CA THR A 515 24.64 -17.59 4.33
C THR A 515 26.06 -17.32 4.75
N THR A 516 26.39 -17.73 5.97
CA THR A 516 27.79 -17.87 6.35
C THR A 516 28.31 -18.74 5.23
N PRO A 517 29.25 -18.26 4.40
CA PRO A 517 29.80 -19.08 3.34
C PRO A 517 30.12 -20.40 4.02
N ALA A 518 29.54 -21.50 3.50
CA ALA A 518 29.80 -22.83 4.03
C ALA A 518 31.31 -22.90 4.26
N PRO A 519 31.79 -23.30 5.45
CA PRO A 519 33.20 -23.26 5.77
C PRO A 519 33.94 -23.90 4.60
N VAL A 520 34.63 -23.06 3.81
CA VAL A 520 35.38 -23.53 2.66
C VAL A 520 36.52 -24.26 3.32
N ASN A 521 36.37 -25.59 3.41
CA ASN A 521 37.45 -26.47 3.80
C ASN A 521 38.51 -26.27 2.73
N TYR A 522 39.51 -25.45 3.03
CA TYR A 522 40.73 -25.41 2.24
C TYR A 522 41.32 -26.81 2.36
N LEU A 523 41.07 -27.64 1.35
CA LEU A 523 41.93 -28.77 1.05
C LEU A 523 43.31 -28.16 0.89
N GLY A 524 44.12 -28.30 1.94
CA GLY A 524 45.48 -27.81 1.97
C GLY A 524 46.17 -28.34 0.73
N TYR A 525 46.53 -27.44 -0.19
CA TYR A 525 47.50 -27.78 -1.21
C TYR A 525 48.74 -28.24 -0.48
N TYR A 526 49.02 -29.53 -0.64
CA TYR A 526 50.26 -30.17 -0.24
C TYR A 526 51.39 -29.31 -0.81
N GLN A 527 52.07 -28.52 0.03
CA GLN A 527 53.32 -27.91 -0.36
C GLN A 527 54.32 -29.04 -0.56
N PRO A 528 54.86 -29.26 -1.77
CA PRO A 528 55.98 -30.15 -1.93
C PRO A 528 57.15 -29.52 -1.19
N SER A 529 57.57 -30.16 -0.10
CA SER A 529 58.84 -29.87 0.54
C SER A 529 59.94 -30.06 -0.50
N TYR A 530 60.48 -28.96 -1.01
CA TYR A 530 61.77 -28.95 -1.69
C TYR A 530 62.81 -29.39 -0.65
N TYR A 531 63.23 -30.65 -0.70
CA TYR A 531 64.43 -31.08 0.00
C TYR A 531 65.65 -30.46 -0.69
N ASP A 532 66.48 -29.86 0.16
CA ASP A 532 67.86 -29.47 -0.05
C ASP A 532 68.64 -30.52 -0.84
N ASN A 533 69.13 -30.14 -2.02
CA ASN A 533 70.35 -30.72 -2.57
C ASN A 533 71.50 -29.81 -2.15
N GLN A 534 72.12 -30.12 -1.00
CA GLN A 534 73.50 -29.73 -0.74
C GLN A 534 74.37 -30.97 -0.89
N GLY A 535 75.17 -31.00 -1.94
CA GLY A 535 76.28 -31.92 -2.05
C GLY A 535 77.46 -31.46 -1.20
N ASN A 536 78.17 -32.40 -0.57
CA ASN A 536 79.62 -32.53 -0.65
C ASN A 536 80.10 -33.75 0.14
N TRP A 537 81.04 -34.47 -0.49
CA TRP A 537 81.81 -35.66 -0.06
C TRP A 537 81.21 -37.03 -0.36
#